data_AF-A0A1I7D2B9-F1
#
_entry.id   AF-A0A1I7D2B9-F1
#
_cell.length_a   1.000
_cell.length_b   1.000
_cell.length_c   1.000
_cell.angle_alpha   90.00
_cell.angle_beta   90.00
_cell.angle_gamma   90.00
#
_symmetry.space_group_name_H-M   'P 1'
#
loop_
_entity.id
_entity.type
_entity.pdbx_description
1 polymer ?
#
loop_
_entity_poly.entity_id
_entity_poly.type
_entity_poly.pdbx_seq_one_letter_code
_entity_poly.pdbx_strand_id
1 'polypeptide(L)'
;MAKAWDDFRKEYDDKTLKGMENAVGEIAKIKQDALKFLKEAWAKEDLLAETIPKARLKGITGKKAADFRGDSDFTDALGKWKKAVEAYRNEIDALREYSDGATKAYAAMKRKRDAAEKDLKKSKGAMNSKEEKEAVTALKKSGAILDGLKKTGSTFGTLKTHEVFYAAKLNASIDAIVANAVKECDGDELPDFLEEDKRGKTLKSLDRMKKNIVKFASVASSQAEGDGDEVKKAQKSLKMAAEHKNALDALHKEHQTAFKKQKKVINAHNDKKAMLAVIDKIAKTHKKYVKIYEDAEDKVLDAVSVN
;
A
#
# COMPACT_ATOMS: atom_id res chain seq x y z
N MET A 1 47.46 -42.95 -4.28
CA MET A 1 46.40 -42.15 -3.65
C MET A 1 45.23 -42.00 -4.63
N ALA A 2 44.01 -41.82 -4.10
CA ALA A 2 42.79 -41.66 -4.86
C ALA A 2 42.82 -40.34 -5.65
N LYS A 3 43.08 -40.40 -6.96
CA LYS A 3 43.34 -39.24 -7.81
C LYS A 3 42.21 -38.20 -7.76
N ALA A 4 40.95 -38.65 -7.71
CA ALA A 4 39.81 -37.72 -7.66
C ALA A 4 39.67 -37.03 -6.29
N TRP A 5 40.08 -37.70 -5.21
CA TRP A 5 40.16 -37.10 -3.88
C TRP A 5 41.28 -36.06 -3.80
N ASP A 6 42.46 -36.36 -4.34
CA ASP A 6 43.59 -35.43 -4.36
C ASP A 6 43.29 -34.18 -5.18
N ASP A 7 42.63 -34.34 -6.34
CA ASP A 7 42.20 -33.22 -7.18
C ASP A 7 41.14 -32.36 -6.48
N PHE A 8 40.15 -32.99 -5.83
CA PHE A 8 39.13 -32.27 -5.04
C PHE A 8 39.75 -31.48 -3.88
N ARG A 9 40.67 -32.09 -3.13
CA ARG A 9 41.35 -31.45 -1.98
C ARG A 9 42.21 -30.26 -2.41
N LYS A 10 42.84 -30.32 -3.59
CA LYS A 10 43.64 -29.22 -4.14
C LYS A 10 42.78 -28.03 -4.55
N GLU A 11 41.62 -28.29 -5.17
CA GLU A 11 40.75 -27.23 -5.69
C GLU A 11 39.82 -26.64 -4.63
N TYR A 12 39.32 -27.47 -3.71
CA TYR A 12 38.43 -27.07 -2.62
C TYR A 12 39.14 -27.22 -1.28
N ASP A 13 40.28 -26.54 -1.15
CA ASP A 13 41.00 -26.44 0.13
C ASP A 13 40.18 -25.67 1.19
N ASP A 14 40.64 -25.66 2.44
CA ASP A 14 39.89 -25.02 3.54
C ASP A 14 39.64 -23.52 3.29
N LYS A 15 40.59 -22.84 2.65
CA LYS A 15 40.50 -21.42 2.29
C LYS A 15 39.41 -21.19 1.26
N THR A 16 39.38 -21.99 0.19
CA THR A 16 38.38 -21.92 -0.86
C THR A 16 37.00 -22.24 -0.31
N LEU A 17 36.87 -23.30 0.49
CA LEU A 17 35.61 -23.66 1.14
C LEU A 17 35.11 -22.54 2.09
N LYS A 18 35.99 -21.90 2.86
CA LYS A 18 35.62 -20.72 3.69
C LYS A 18 35.15 -19.53 2.83
N GLY A 19 35.83 -19.28 1.71
CA GLY A 19 35.40 -18.23 0.77
C GLY A 19 34.00 -18.47 0.22
N MET A 20 33.71 -19.71 -0.18
CA MET A 20 32.37 -20.11 -0.65
C MET A 20 31.31 -20.05 0.46
N GLU A 21 31.66 -20.44 1.69
CA GLU A 21 30.77 -20.37 2.85
C GLU A 21 30.37 -18.93 3.17
N ASN A 22 31.34 -18.00 3.17
CA ASN A 22 31.07 -16.57 3.36
C ASN A 22 30.17 -16.02 2.25
N ALA A 23 30.46 -16.39 0.99
CA ALA A 23 29.67 -15.99 -0.16
C ALA A 23 28.20 -16.47 -0.03
N VAL A 24 27.95 -17.71 0.39
CA VAL A 24 26.57 -18.20 0.63
C VAL A 24 25.83 -17.33 1.66
N GLY A 25 26.53 -16.74 2.63
CA GLY A 25 25.94 -15.86 3.64
C GLY A 25 25.44 -14.51 3.12
N GLU A 26 25.97 -14.01 1.98
CA GLU A 26 25.68 -12.66 1.49
C GLU A 26 24.32 -12.53 0.80
N ILE A 27 23.76 -13.63 0.26
CA ILE A 27 22.53 -13.60 -0.54
C ILE A 27 21.30 -13.12 0.23
N ALA A 28 21.23 -13.45 1.52
CA ALA A 28 20.14 -13.00 2.38
C ALA A 28 20.14 -11.47 2.54
N LYS A 29 21.34 -10.87 2.57
CA LYS A 29 21.54 -9.43 2.66
C LYS A 29 21.12 -8.74 1.35
N ILE A 30 21.59 -9.23 0.21
CA ILE A 30 21.20 -8.71 -1.12
C ILE A 30 19.67 -8.74 -1.28
N LYS A 31 19.02 -9.87 -0.92
CA LYS A 31 17.56 -9.97 -0.97
C LYS A 31 16.87 -8.97 -0.02
N GLN A 32 17.40 -8.79 1.19
CA GLN A 32 16.85 -7.82 2.15
C GLN A 32 16.99 -6.39 1.65
N ASP A 33 18.14 -6.03 1.07
CA ASP A 33 18.41 -4.70 0.51
C ASP A 33 17.52 -4.44 -0.71
N ALA A 34 17.33 -5.42 -1.60
CA ALA A 34 16.37 -5.33 -2.70
C ALA A 34 14.95 -5.01 -2.18
N LEU A 35 14.45 -5.74 -1.18
CA LEU A 35 13.11 -5.50 -0.63
C LEU A 35 13.00 -4.16 0.11
N LYS A 36 14.09 -3.67 0.70
CA LYS A 36 14.15 -2.34 1.29
C LYS A 36 14.02 -1.26 0.21
N PHE A 37 14.81 -1.33 -0.85
CA PHE A 37 14.73 -0.36 -1.95
C PHE A 37 13.41 -0.40 -2.70
N LEU A 38 12.77 -1.57 -2.81
CA LEU A 38 11.42 -1.68 -3.37
C LEU A 38 10.41 -0.86 -2.55
N LYS A 39 10.45 -0.95 -1.22
CA LYS A 39 9.59 -0.14 -0.34
C LYS A 39 9.87 1.34 -0.47
N GLU A 40 11.14 1.72 -0.57
CA GLU A 40 11.53 3.11 -0.81
C GLU A 40 11.00 3.62 -2.15
N ALA A 41 11.07 2.80 -3.21
CA ALA A 41 10.51 3.14 -4.51
C ALA A 41 8.99 3.33 -4.47
N TRP A 42 8.25 2.45 -3.77
CA TRP A 42 6.80 2.66 -3.54
C TRP A 42 6.50 3.96 -2.80
N ALA A 43 7.25 4.28 -1.74
CA ALA A 43 7.06 5.55 -1.04
C ALA A 43 7.35 6.76 -1.94
N LYS A 44 8.33 6.67 -2.85
CA LYS A 44 8.58 7.73 -3.84
C LYS A 44 7.53 7.77 -4.95
N GLU A 45 6.92 6.63 -5.28
CA GLU A 45 5.82 6.51 -6.23
C GLU A 45 4.59 7.25 -5.71
N ASP A 46 4.25 7.03 -4.44
CA ASP A 46 3.18 7.76 -3.75
C ASP A 46 3.44 9.28 -3.77
N LEU A 47 4.66 9.70 -3.44
CA LEU A 47 5.05 11.12 -3.49
C LEU A 47 4.93 11.69 -4.91
N LEU A 48 5.33 10.93 -5.94
CA LEU A 48 5.15 11.33 -7.33
C LEU A 48 3.66 11.49 -7.67
N ALA A 49 2.82 10.52 -7.32
CA ALA A 49 1.38 10.59 -7.53
C ALA A 49 0.73 11.78 -6.80
N GLU A 50 1.21 12.14 -5.60
CA GLU A 50 0.73 13.29 -4.83
C GLU A 50 1.06 14.66 -5.44
N THR A 51 2.02 14.74 -6.35
CA THR A 51 2.32 15.99 -7.09
C THR A 51 1.23 16.32 -8.11
N ILE A 52 0.56 15.30 -8.67
CA ILE A 52 -0.42 15.46 -9.74
C ILE A 52 -1.61 16.33 -9.30
N PRO A 53 -2.30 16.07 -8.17
CA PRO A 53 -3.37 16.96 -7.69
C PRO A 53 -2.90 18.41 -7.50
N LYS A 54 -1.68 18.62 -6.99
CA LYS A 54 -1.13 19.97 -6.75
C LYS A 54 -0.86 20.70 -8.06
N ALA A 55 -0.28 20.01 -9.04
CA ALA A 55 -0.04 20.55 -10.37
C ALA A 55 -1.35 20.94 -11.08
N ARG A 56 -2.41 20.14 -10.91
CA ARG A 56 -3.75 20.48 -11.44
C ARG A 56 -4.34 21.74 -10.81
N LEU A 57 -4.16 21.93 -9.50
CA LEU A 57 -4.55 23.18 -8.83
C LEU A 57 -3.78 24.41 -9.34
N LYS A 58 -2.58 24.22 -9.90
CA LYS A 58 -1.81 25.27 -10.59
C LYS A 58 -2.25 25.48 -12.05
N GLY A 59 -3.28 24.78 -12.53
CA GLY A 59 -3.85 24.93 -13.88
C GLY A 59 -3.36 23.92 -14.92
N ILE A 60 -2.54 22.93 -14.56
CA ILE A 60 -2.10 21.90 -15.50
C ILE A 60 -3.24 20.89 -15.73
N THR A 61 -3.79 20.83 -16.93
CA THR A 61 -4.94 19.95 -17.28
C THR A 61 -4.56 18.71 -18.08
N GLY A 62 -3.26 18.51 -18.31
CA GLY A 62 -2.73 17.38 -19.05
C GLY A 62 -3.00 16.03 -18.39
N LYS A 63 -2.88 14.97 -19.20
CA LYS A 63 -3.18 13.58 -18.79
C LYS A 63 -1.97 12.65 -18.87
N LYS A 64 -0.86 13.12 -19.45
CA LYS A 64 0.35 12.34 -19.68
C LYS A 64 1.50 12.93 -18.87
N ALA A 65 2.49 12.12 -18.54
CA ALA A 65 3.65 12.56 -17.76
C ALA A 65 4.41 13.74 -18.37
N ALA A 66 4.39 13.86 -19.71
CA ALA A 66 4.98 14.99 -20.43
C ALA A 66 4.36 16.34 -20.04
N ASP A 67 3.05 16.36 -19.78
CA ASP A 67 2.30 17.60 -19.51
C ASP A 67 2.66 18.21 -18.14
N PHE A 68 3.17 17.39 -17.22
CA PHE A 68 3.56 17.79 -15.87
C PHE A 68 5.03 18.21 -15.76
N ARG A 69 5.83 18.10 -16.83
CA ARG A 69 7.28 18.41 -16.78
C ARG A 69 7.61 19.88 -16.51
N GLY A 70 6.65 20.78 -16.73
CA GLY A 70 6.79 22.19 -16.36
C GLY A 70 6.66 22.45 -14.86
N ASP A 71 6.14 21.49 -14.09
CA ASP A 71 6.00 21.60 -12.64
C ASP A 71 7.27 21.08 -11.94
N SER A 72 7.87 21.92 -11.09
CA SER A 72 9.10 21.61 -10.36
C SER A 72 8.91 20.48 -9.35
N ASP A 73 7.77 20.46 -8.64
CA ASP A 73 7.48 19.45 -7.63
C ASP A 73 7.37 18.07 -8.27
N PHE A 74 6.66 17.97 -9.40
CA PHE A 74 6.56 16.76 -10.22
C PHE A 74 7.93 16.30 -10.70
N THR A 75 8.74 17.19 -11.25
CA THR A 75 10.06 16.86 -11.80
C THR A 75 11.02 16.35 -10.72
N ASP A 76 11.02 16.99 -9.55
CA ASP A 76 11.81 16.58 -8.39
C ASP A 76 11.36 15.22 -7.85
N ALA A 77 10.04 15.01 -7.72
CA ALA A 77 9.49 13.74 -7.26
C ALA A 77 9.79 12.60 -8.25
N LEU A 78 9.68 12.87 -9.55
CA LEU A 78 10.02 11.91 -10.61
C LEU A 78 11.50 11.53 -10.55
N GLY A 79 12.39 12.50 -10.35
CA GLY A 79 13.82 12.25 -10.18
C GLY A 79 14.12 11.37 -8.97
N LYS A 80 13.47 11.62 -7.83
CA LYS A 80 13.60 10.79 -6.61
C LYS A 80 13.09 9.37 -6.83
N TRP A 81 11.94 9.21 -7.49
CA TRP A 81 11.39 7.89 -7.79
C TRP A 81 12.29 7.09 -8.73
N LYS A 82 12.80 7.70 -9.81
CA LYS A 82 13.74 7.04 -10.75
C LYS A 82 15.00 6.54 -10.05
N LYS A 83 15.60 7.35 -9.17
CA LYS A 83 16.79 6.95 -8.39
C LYS A 83 16.48 5.77 -7.46
N ALA A 84 15.32 5.75 -6.82
CA ALA A 84 14.90 4.62 -5.98
C ALA A 84 14.66 3.34 -6.80
N VAL A 85 14.04 3.47 -7.98
CA VAL A 85 13.89 2.35 -8.93
C VAL A 85 15.25 1.83 -9.39
N GLU A 86 16.19 2.71 -9.72
CA GLU A 86 17.54 2.32 -10.15
C GLU A 86 18.28 1.55 -9.04
N ALA A 87 18.27 2.05 -7.80
CA ALA A 87 18.83 1.33 -6.66
C ALA A 87 18.21 -0.06 -6.47
N TYR A 88 16.87 -0.15 -6.60
CA TYR A 88 16.18 -1.43 -6.54
C TYR A 88 16.58 -2.39 -7.66
N ARG A 89 16.64 -1.90 -8.91
CA ARG A 89 17.00 -2.70 -10.08
C ARG A 89 18.44 -3.23 -9.98
N ASN A 90 19.36 -2.42 -9.46
CA ASN A 90 20.74 -2.85 -9.24
C ASN A 90 20.81 -4.03 -8.26
N GLU A 91 20.04 -4.02 -7.17
CA GLU A 91 20.00 -5.17 -6.24
C GLU A 91 19.31 -6.40 -6.85
N ILE A 92 18.29 -6.20 -7.70
CA ILE A 92 17.64 -7.31 -8.41
C ILE A 92 18.58 -7.98 -9.41
N ASP A 93 19.35 -7.18 -10.14
CA ASP A 93 20.33 -7.69 -11.09
C ASP A 93 21.50 -8.37 -10.34
N ALA A 94 21.98 -7.78 -9.23
CA ALA A 94 22.96 -8.42 -8.36
C ALA A 94 22.46 -9.75 -7.78
N LEU A 95 21.21 -9.80 -7.29
CA LEU A 95 20.59 -11.03 -6.79
C LEU A 95 20.51 -12.11 -7.87
N ARG A 96 20.15 -11.73 -9.10
CA ARG A 96 20.08 -12.64 -10.24
C ARG A 96 21.46 -13.20 -10.58
N GLU A 97 22.46 -12.33 -10.74
CA GLU A 97 23.83 -12.73 -11.04
C GLU A 97 24.38 -13.66 -9.96
N TYR A 98 24.10 -13.36 -8.70
CA TYR A 98 24.53 -14.17 -7.58
C TYR A 98 23.86 -15.55 -7.55
N SER A 99 22.54 -15.62 -7.80
CA SER A 99 21.82 -16.89 -7.91
C SER A 99 22.31 -17.72 -9.10
N ASP A 100 22.57 -17.10 -10.24
CA ASP A 100 23.11 -17.79 -11.43
C ASP A 100 24.54 -18.31 -11.16
N GLY A 101 25.38 -17.50 -10.51
CA GLY A 101 26.72 -17.88 -10.07
C GLY A 101 26.70 -19.06 -9.10
N ALA A 102 25.83 -19.03 -8.10
CA ALA A 102 25.67 -20.11 -7.13
C ALA A 102 25.17 -21.41 -7.77
N THR A 103 24.28 -21.32 -8.76
CA THR A 103 23.80 -22.48 -9.53
C THR A 103 24.95 -23.16 -10.31
N LYS A 104 25.81 -22.36 -10.95
CA LYS A 104 27.01 -22.86 -11.65
C LYS A 104 28.01 -23.49 -10.67
N ALA A 105 28.29 -22.81 -9.55
CA ALA A 105 29.20 -23.30 -8.52
C ALA A 105 28.69 -24.61 -7.88
N TYR A 106 27.39 -24.71 -7.61
CA TYR A 106 26.75 -25.94 -7.13
C TYR A 106 26.99 -27.10 -8.10
N ALA A 107 26.72 -26.90 -9.40
CA ALA A 107 26.87 -27.95 -10.41
C ALA A 107 28.33 -28.42 -10.54
N ALA A 108 29.30 -27.50 -10.51
CA ALA A 108 30.72 -27.82 -10.62
C ALA A 108 31.23 -28.58 -9.38
N MET A 109 30.95 -28.05 -8.18
CA MET A 109 31.40 -28.62 -6.92
C MET A 109 30.75 -29.97 -6.64
N LYS A 110 29.46 -30.14 -6.96
CA LYS A 110 28.75 -31.42 -6.76
C LYS A 110 29.40 -32.54 -7.57
N ARG A 111 29.68 -32.31 -8.85
CA ARG A 111 30.32 -33.31 -9.73
C ARG A 111 31.68 -33.76 -9.17
N LYS A 112 32.51 -32.82 -8.71
CA LYS A 112 33.84 -33.12 -8.17
C LYS A 112 33.77 -33.81 -6.80
N ARG A 113 32.86 -33.36 -5.93
CA ARG A 113 32.60 -34.01 -4.63
C ARG A 113 32.12 -35.45 -4.80
N ASP A 114 31.15 -35.70 -5.68
CA ASP A 114 30.59 -37.04 -5.89
C ASP A 114 31.65 -38.00 -6.48
N ALA A 115 32.52 -37.50 -7.36
CA ALA A 115 33.66 -38.26 -7.86
C ALA A 115 34.69 -38.57 -6.76
N ALA A 116 35.03 -37.58 -5.92
CA ALA A 116 35.92 -37.75 -4.77
C ALA A 116 35.37 -38.74 -3.74
N GLU A 117 34.07 -38.65 -3.40
CA GLU A 117 33.42 -39.56 -2.47
C GLU A 117 33.43 -41.01 -2.99
N LYS A 118 33.17 -41.21 -4.29
CA LYS A 118 33.23 -42.53 -4.92
C LYS A 118 34.64 -43.13 -4.91
N ASP A 119 35.65 -42.31 -5.18
CA ASP A 119 37.06 -42.75 -5.17
C ASP A 119 37.53 -43.08 -3.74
N LEU A 120 37.16 -42.24 -2.77
CA LEU A 120 37.48 -42.46 -1.36
C LEU A 120 36.88 -43.76 -0.81
N LYS A 121 35.63 -44.09 -1.19
CA LYS A 121 34.97 -45.36 -0.82
C LYS A 121 35.74 -46.57 -1.37
N LYS A 122 36.34 -46.45 -2.56
CA LYS A 122 37.14 -47.53 -3.16
C LYS A 122 38.52 -47.67 -2.52
N SER A 123 39.10 -46.57 -2.03
CA SER A 123 40.46 -46.52 -1.48
C SER A 123 40.53 -46.61 0.05
N LYS A 124 39.40 -46.79 0.75
CA LYS A 124 39.29 -46.69 2.21
C LYS A 124 40.25 -47.61 2.99
N GLY A 125 40.60 -48.78 2.44
CA GLY A 125 41.56 -49.71 3.07
C GLY A 125 43.04 -49.34 2.89
N ALA A 126 43.35 -48.31 2.08
CA ALA A 126 44.72 -47.90 1.75
C ALA A 126 45.12 -46.54 2.35
N MET A 127 44.22 -45.85 3.06
CA MET A 127 44.48 -44.57 3.71
C MET A 127 44.83 -44.75 5.19
N ASN A 128 45.68 -43.88 5.73
CA ASN A 128 45.91 -43.85 7.17
C ASN A 128 44.76 -43.12 7.91
N SER A 129 44.65 -43.35 9.23
CA SER A 129 43.55 -42.81 10.05
C SER A 129 43.45 -41.28 10.05
N LYS A 130 44.57 -40.58 9.85
CA LYS A 130 44.59 -39.11 9.78
C LYS A 130 44.01 -38.61 8.47
N GLU A 131 44.43 -39.19 7.36
CA GLU A 131 43.93 -38.88 6.01
C GLU A 131 42.44 -39.17 5.86
N GLU A 132 41.96 -40.28 6.42
CA GLU A 132 40.53 -40.61 6.40
C GLU A 132 39.71 -39.56 7.16
N LYS A 133 40.15 -39.14 8.36
CA LYS A 133 39.47 -38.10 9.15
C LYS A 133 39.46 -36.75 8.43
N GLU A 134 40.58 -36.36 7.82
CA GLU A 134 40.66 -35.13 7.02
C GLU A 134 39.67 -35.17 5.85
N ALA A 135 39.59 -36.31 5.17
CA ALA A 135 38.68 -36.50 4.04
C ALA A 135 37.20 -36.42 4.43
N VAL A 136 36.82 -37.10 5.51
CA VAL A 136 35.45 -37.05 6.03
C VAL A 136 35.06 -35.64 6.44
N THR A 137 35.94 -34.90 7.12
CA THR A 137 35.68 -33.50 7.52
C THR A 137 35.49 -32.59 6.31
N ALA A 138 36.35 -32.69 5.29
CA ALA A 138 36.24 -31.89 4.08
C ALA A 138 34.96 -32.22 3.27
N LEU A 139 34.61 -33.50 3.16
CA LEU A 139 33.37 -33.94 2.50
C LEU A 139 32.10 -33.49 3.24
N LYS A 140 32.16 -33.42 4.58
CA LYS A 140 31.07 -32.88 5.42
C LYS A 140 30.93 -31.36 5.22
N LYS A 141 32.04 -30.62 5.28
CA LYS A 141 32.05 -29.16 5.08
C LYS A 141 31.56 -28.78 3.68
N SER A 142 32.08 -29.44 2.65
CA SER A 142 31.64 -29.24 1.26
C SER A 142 30.18 -29.61 1.03
N GLY A 143 29.64 -30.60 1.75
CA GLY A 143 28.20 -30.92 1.73
C GLY A 143 27.34 -29.76 2.22
N ALA A 144 27.70 -29.14 3.35
CA ALA A 144 26.98 -27.97 3.88
C ALA A 144 27.05 -26.77 2.91
N ILE A 145 28.19 -26.54 2.28
CA ILE A 145 28.36 -25.49 1.27
C ILE A 145 27.49 -25.77 0.03
N LEU A 146 27.41 -27.02 -0.44
CA LEU A 146 26.52 -27.38 -1.56
C LEU A 146 25.05 -27.11 -1.24
N ASP A 147 24.59 -27.41 -0.02
CA ASP A 147 23.22 -27.09 0.40
C ASP A 147 23.00 -25.57 0.40
N GLY A 148 23.99 -24.81 0.87
CA GLY A 148 24.02 -23.35 0.83
C GLY A 148 23.93 -22.80 -0.59
N LEU A 149 24.77 -23.29 -1.50
CA LEU A 149 24.78 -22.89 -2.92
C LEU A 149 23.47 -23.24 -3.61
N LYS A 150 22.88 -24.41 -3.32
CA LYS A 150 21.58 -24.81 -3.85
C LYS A 150 20.47 -23.85 -3.44
N LYS A 151 20.41 -23.49 -2.15
CA LYS A 151 19.44 -22.50 -1.63
C LYS A 151 19.67 -21.13 -2.26
N THR A 152 20.93 -20.68 -2.33
CA THR A 152 21.34 -19.42 -2.95
C THR A 152 20.92 -19.36 -4.42
N GLY A 153 21.15 -20.42 -5.19
CA GLY A 153 20.76 -20.50 -6.60
C GLY A 153 19.25 -20.40 -6.82
N SER A 154 18.45 -20.94 -5.90
CA SER A 154 16.98 -20.82 -5.96
C SER A 154 16.43 -19.47 -5.49
N THR A 155 17.24 -18.63 -4.83
CA THR A 155 16.74 -17.46 -4.09
C THR A 155 16.08 -16.43 -5.01
N PHE A 156 16.65 -16.11 -6.17
CA PHE A 156 16.02 -15.22 -7.14
C PHE A 156 14.63 -15.73 -7.58
N GLY A 157 14.49 -17.04 -7.79
CA GLY A 157 13.21 -17.67 -8.15
C GLY A 157 12.14 -17.66 -7.04
N THR A 158 12.51 -17.25 -5.82
CA THR A 158 11.53 -17.06 -4.72
C THR A 158 10.87 -15.68 -4.74
N LEU A 159 11.34 -14.76 -5.56
CA LEU A 159 10.72 -13.45 -5.70
C LEU A 159 9.37 -13.56 -6.43
N LYS A 160 8.43 -12.72 -6.03
CA LYS A 160 7.14 -12.58 -6.69
C LYS A 160 7.30 -11.85 -8.02
N THR A 161 6.42 -12.12 -8.97
CA THR A 161 6.42 -11.47 -10.29
C THR A 161 6.46 -9.94 -10.20
N HIS A 162 5.68 -9.35 -9.30
CA HIS A 162 5.65 -7.88 -9.15
C HIS A 162 6.93 -7.31 -8.54
N GLU A 163 7.73 -8.11 -7.83
CA GLU A 163 9.04 -7.70 -7.35
C GLU A 163 10.00 -7.72 -8.55
N VAL A 164 10.13 -8.86 -9.22
CA VAL A 164 11.04 -9.04 -10.37
C VAL A 164 10.82 -8.01 -11.49
N PHE A 165 9.57 -7.67 -11.77
CA PHE A 165 9.20 -6.79 -12.88
C PHE A 165 8.76 -5.39 -12.45
N TYR A 166 8.93 -5.01 -11.18
CA TYR A 166 8.63 -3.64 -10.74
C TYR A 166 9.42 -2.64 -11.59
N ALA A 167 8.69 -1.69 -12.17
CA ALA A 167 9.21 -0.66 -13.06
C ALA A 167 10.11 -1.15 -14.22
N ALA A 168 9.97 -2.42 -14.65
CA ALA A 168 10.78 -2.99 -15.74
C ALA A 168 10.61 -2.24 -17.07
N LYS A 169 9.44 -1.60 -17.28
CA LYS A 169 9.19 -0.65 -18.36
C LYS A 169 9.04 0.74 -17.76
N LEU A 170 10.17 1.37 -17.41
CA LEU A 170 10.21 2.63 -16.65
C LEU A 170 9.23 3.70 -17.15
N ASN A 171 9.23 4.01 -18.45
CA ASN A 171 8.35 5.03 -19.02
C ASN A 171 6.86 4.64 -18.93
N ALA A 172 6.52 3.37 -19.19
CA ALA A 172 5.15 2.90 -19.05
C ALA A 172 4.67 2.93 -17.59
N SER A 173 5.57 2.66 -16.63
CA SER A 173 5.26 2.80 -15.21
C SER A 173 5.01 4.26 -14.83
N ILE A 174 5.82 5.21 -15.32
CA ILE A 174 5.59 6.65 -15.11
C ILE A 174 4.22 7.05 -15.66
N ASP A 175 3.92 6.67 -16.89
CA ASP A 175 2.63 7.00 -17.52
C ASP A 175 1.45 6.39 -16.75
N ALA A 176 1.60 5.16 -16.24
CA ALA A 176 0.58 4.52 -15.42
C ALA A 176 0.36 5.23 -14.07
N ILE A 177 1.44 5.65 -13.39
CA ILE A 177 1.37 6.41 -12.13
C ILE A 177 0.61 7.72 -12.37
N VAL A 178 0.98 8.45 -13.42
CA VAL A 178 0.32 9.72 -13.79
C VAL A 178 -1.13 9.50 -14.17
N ALA A 179 -1.42 8.52 -15.04
CA ALA A 179 -2.79 8.25 -15.49
C ALA A 179 -3.71 7.83 -14.32
N ASN A 180 -3.21 7.02 -13.39
CA ASN A 180 -3.96 6.64 -12.19
C ASN A 180 -4.21 7.85 -11.29
N ALA A 181 -3.20 8.67 -11.03
CA ALA A 181 -3.36 9.87 -10.20
C ALA A 181 -4.30 10.90 -10.86
N VAL A 182 -4.23 11.06 -12.18
CA VAL A 182 -5.16 11.89 -12.98
C VAL A 182 -6.58 11.37 -12.85
N LYS A 183 -6.81 10.07 -13.02
CA LYS A 183 -8.12 9.44 -12.89
C LYS A 183 -8.71 9.59 -11.48
N GLU A 184 -7.88 9.53 -10.46
CA GLU A 184 -8.29 9.79 -9.07
C GLU A 184 -8.55 11.27 -8.78
N CYS A 185 -8.07 12.18 -9.64
CA CYS A 185 -8.44 13.60 -9.60
C CYS A 185 -9.71 13.88 -10.40
N ASP A 186 -10.01 13.11 -11.46
CA ASP A 186 -11.16 13.28 -12.36
C ASP A 186 -12.53 12.91 -11.70
N GLY A 187 -12.63 12.90 -10.37
CA GLY A 187 -13.91 13.30 -9.77
C GLY A 187 -14.23 14.71 -10.26
N ASP A 188 -15.50 15.04 -10.46
CA ASP A 188 -15.97 16.36 -10.96
C ASP A 188 -15.21 17.53 -10.28
N GLU A 189 -15.19 18.75 -10.84
CA GLU A 189 -14.59 19.91 -10.17
C GLU A 189 -14.96 19.96 -8.67
N LEU A 190 -14.07 20.51 -7.83
CA LEU A 190 -14.35 20.63 -6.40
C LEU A 190 -15.73 21.27 -6.23
N PRO A 191 -16.74 20.60 -5.63
CA PRO A 191 -18.10 21.08 -5.72
C PRO A 191 -18.16 22.46 -5.12
N ASP A 192 -18.86 23.36 -5.81
CA ASP A 192 -19.13 24.73 -5.41
C ASP A 192 -19.34 24.92 -3.91
N PHE A 193 -20.04 24.01 -3.23
CA PHE A 193 -20.32 24.11 -1.78
C PHE A 193 -19.08 23.96 -0.86
N LEU A 194 -17.94 23.47 -1.38
CA LEU A 194 -16.65 23.42 -0.69
C LEU A 194 -15.76 24.65 -0.98
N GLU A 195 -16.15 25.49 -1.94
CA GLU A 195 -15.48 26.77 -2.22
C GLU A 195 -15.62 27.75 -1.05
N GLU A 196 -14.63 28.63 -0.89
CA GLU A 196 -14.49 29.50 0.29
C GLU A 196 -15.72 30.35 0.57
N ASP A 197 -16.28 30.98 -0.47
CA ASP A 197 -17.44 31.87 -0.40
C ASP A 197 -18.77 31.11 -0.17
N LYS A 198 -18.84 29.82 -0.50
CA LYS A 198 -20.07 29.02 -0.36
C LYS A 198 -20.12 28.16 0.90
N ARG A 199 -18.97 27.81 1.51
CA ARG A 199 -18.92 27.08 2.80
C ARG A 199 -19.78 27.76 3.88
N GLY A 200 -19.75 29.09 3.94
CA GLY A 200 -20.57 29.85 4.90
C GLY A 200 -22.08 29.70 4.67
N LYS A 201 -22.53 29.63 3.42
CA LYS A 201 -23.94 29.40 3.06
C LYS A 201 -24.36 27.97 3.44
N THR A 202 -23.52 26.98 3.16
CA THR A 202 -23.73 25.58 3.55
C THR A 202 -23.92 25.45 5.07
N LEU A 203 -23.05 26.07 5.87
CA LEU A 203 -23.16 26.04 7.34
C LEU A 203 -24.42 26.74 7.86
N LYS A 204 -24.84 27.85 7.25
CA LYS A 204 -26.11 28.51 7.60
C LYS A 204 -27.31 27.62 7.28
N SER A 205 -27.29 26.92 6.15
CA SER A 205 -28.34 25.96 5.78
C SER A 205 -28.41 24.81 6.78
N LEU A 206 -27.25 24.22 7.13
CA LEU A 206 -27.13 23.19 8.17
C LEU A 206 -27.72 23.65 9.50
N ASP A 207 -27.42 24.87 9.94
CA ASP A 207 -27.93 25.44 11.19
C ASP A 207 -29.45 25.67 11.16
N ARG A 208 -30.05 25.96 10.00
CA ARG A 208 -31.51 26.06 9.85
C ARG A 208 -32.16 24.68 9.94
N MET A 209 -31.65 23.70 9.19
CA MET A 209 -32.19 22.33 9.20
C MET A 209 -32.20 21.76 10.61
N LYS A 210 -31.07 21.86 11.33
CA LYS A 210 -30.94 21.28 12.68
C LYS A 210 -31.89 21.95 13.69
N LYS A 211 -32.09 23.28 13.58
CA LYS A 211 -33.03 24.01 14.45
C LYS A 211 -34.47 23.57 14.19
N ASN A 212 -34.84 23.41 12.93
CA ASN A 212 -36.19 23.00 12.58
C ASN A 212 -36.49 21.54 12.94
N ILE A 213 -35.51 20.63 12.78
CA ILE A 213 -35.64 19.25 13.26
C ILE A 213 -35.94 19.25 14.76
N VAL A 214 -35.14 19.93 15.57
CA VAL A 214 -35.38 20.01 17.03
C VAL A 214 -36.73 20.63 17.35
N LYS A 215 -37.07 21.74 16.71
CA LYS A 215 -38.35 22.43 16.94
C LYS A 215 -39.53 21.48 16.70
N PHE A 216 -39.57 20.84 15.53
CA PHE A 216 -40.70 20.01 15.14
C PHE A 216 -40.71 18.65 15.85
N ALA A 217 -39.55 18.03 16.07
CA ALA A 217 -39.44 16.78 16.84
C ALA A 217 -39.85 16.97 18.31
N SER A 218 -39.49 18.11 18.92
CA SER A 218 -39.92 18.44 20.28
C SER A 218 -41.43 18.66 20.35
N VAL A 219 -42.02 19.39 19.40
CA VAL A 219 -43.47 19.58 19.34
C VAL A 219 -44.20 18.24 19.12
N ALA A 220 -43.67 17.41 18.23
CA ALA A 220 -44.21 16.07 17.99
C ALA A 220 -44.19 15.21 19.25
N SER A 221 -43.06 15.18 19.96
CA SER A 221 -42.92 14.42 21.21
C SER A 221 -43.89 14.89 22.29
N SER A 222 -44.04 16.20 22.49
CA SER A 222 -44.94 16.73 23.53
C SER A 222 -46.42 16.49 23.23
N GLN A 223 -46.80 16.51 21.94
CA GLN A 223 -48.19 16.29 21.52
C GLN A 223 -48.56 14.81 21.43
N ALA A 224 -47.58 13.91 21.42
CA ALA A 224 -47.80 12.46 21.43
C ALA A 224 -48.40 11.97 22.76
N GLU A 225 -48.24 12.72 23.85
CA GLU A 225 -48.80 12.38 25.17
C GLU A 225 -50.28 12.83 25.34
N GLY A 226 -50.84 13.46 24.30
CA GLY A 226 -52.16 14.07 24.30
C GLY A 226 -53.30 13.17 23.81
N ASP A 227 -54.49 13.76 23.65
CA ASP A 227 -55.66 13.07 23.11
C ASP A 227 -55.66 12.99 21.56
N GLY A 228 -56.67 12.34 20.98
CA GLY A 228 -56.71 12.02 19.55
C GLY A 228 -56.51 13.20 18.58
N ASP A 229 -56.82 14.44 18.96
CA ASP A 229 -56.54 15.61 18.12
C ASP A 229 -55.11 16.15 18.31
N GLU A 230 -54.51 15.94 19.48
CA GLU A 230 -53.10 16.24 19.73
C GLU A 230 -52.17 15.24 19.05
N VAL A 231 -52.53 13.95 19.03
CA VAL A 231 -51.78 12.91 18.29
C VAL A 231 -51.75 13.21 16.78
N LYS A 232 -52.85 13.72 16.20
CA LYS A 232 -52.86 14.20 14.80
C LYS A 232 -51.92 15.38 14.58
N LYS A 233 -51.81 16.31 15.54
CA LYS A 233 -50.86 17.43 15.47
C LYS A 233 -49.41 16.94 15.63
N ALA A 234 -49.19 15.91 16.44
CA ALA A 234 -47.90 15.25 16.61
C ALA A 234 -47.42 14.64 15.28
N GLN A 235 -48.28 13.89 14.59
CA GLN A 235 -47.99 13.33 13.25
C GLN A 235 -47.65 14.41 12.22
N LYS A 236 -48.40 15.52 12.20
CA LYS A 236 -48.10 16.67 11.30
C LYS A 236 -46.73 17.27 11.61
N SER A 237 -46.42 17.48 12.88
CA SER A 237 -45.12 18.02 13.32
C SER A 237 -43.98 17.06 12.98
N LEU A 238 -44.18 15.74 13.15
CA LEU A 238 -43.21 14.73 12.78
C LEU A 238 -42.94 14.75 11.27
N LYS A 239 -43.97 14.90 10.43
CA LYS A 239 -43.80 15.06 8.98
C LYS A 239 -42.94 16.28 8.62
N MET A 240 -43.15 17.41 9.28
CA MET A 240 -42.31 18.61 9.08
C MET A 240 -40.86 18.38 9.54
N ALA A 241 -40.64 17.62 10.62
CA ALA A 241 -39.31 17.21 11.05
C ALA A 241 -38.64 16.29 10.02
N ALA A 242 -39.40 15.35 9.44
CA ALA A 242 -38.93 14.40 8.43
C ALA A 242 -38.45 15.11 7.16
N GLU A 243 -39.15 16.16 6.70
CA GLU A 243 -38.72 16.96 5.54
C GLU A 243 -37.32 17.57 5.75
N HIS A 244 -37.08 18.15 6.93
CA HIS A 244 -35.77 18.72 7.27
C HIS A 244 -34.70 17.65 7.51
N LYS A 245 -35.06 16.49 8.07
CA LYS A 245 -34.17 15.35 8.22
C LYS A 245 -33.75 14.80 6.86
N ASN A 246 -34.67 14.65 5.92
CA ASN A 246 -34.37 14.20 4.56
C ASN A 246 -33.45 15.18 3.81
N ALA A 247 -33.65 16.48 3.99
CA ALA A 247 -32.72 17.50 3.46
C ALA A 247 -31.32 17.38 4.10
N LEU A 248 -31.23 17.11 5.40
CA LEU A 248 -29.97 16.87 6.10
C LEU A 248 -29.27 15.58 5.63
N ASP A 249 -30.04 14.51 5.39
CA ASP A 249 -29.54 13.26 4.80
C ASP A 249 -28.94 13.48 3.41
N ALA A 250 -29.65 14.22 2.55
CA ALA A 250 -29.20 14.56 1.20
C ALA A 250 -27.89 15.37 1.26
N LEU A 251 -27.85 16.40 2.11
CA LEU A 251 -26.66 17.22 2.31
C LEU A 251 -25.46 16.39 2.80
N HIS A 252 -25.68 15.52 3.79
CA HIS A 252 -24.64 14.63 4.31
C HIS A 252 -24.11 13.68 3.23
N LYS A 253 -25.01 13.04 2.48
CA LYS A 253 -24.65 12.10 1.41
C LYS A 253 -23.86 12.78 0.30
N GLU A 254 -24.25 13.98 -0.11
CA GLU A 254 -23.56 14.78 -1.13
C GLU A 254 -22.12 15.10 -0.70
N HIS A 255 -21.95 15.61 0.52
CA HIS A 255 -20.63 15.98 1.05
C HIS A 255 -19.71 14.77 1.28
N GLN A 256 -20.26 13.64 1.75
CA GLN A 256 -19.51 12.40 1.88
C GLN A 256 -19.09 11.81 0.53
N THR A 257 -19.98 11.89 -0.47
CA THR A 257 -19.67 11.44 -1.83
C THR A 257 -18.57 12.29 -2.45
N ALA A 258 -18.67 13.62 -2.34
CA ALA A 258 -17.63 14.54 -2.79
C ALA A 258 -16.29 14.25 -2.11
N PHE A 259 -16.28 14.10 -0.78
CA PHE A 259 -15.08 13.78 -0.03
C PHE A 259 -14.42 12.47 -0.51
N LYS A 260 -15.21 11.42 -0.76
CA LYS A 260 -14.70 10.13 -1.25
C LYS A 260 -14.13 10.24 -2.66
N LYS A 261 -14.82 10.95 -3.56
CA LYS A 261 -14.40 11.10 -4.96
C LYS A 261 -13.16 11.98 -5.13
N GLN A 262 -13.00 13.01 -4.30
CA GLN A 262 -11.98 14.06 -4.50
C GLN A 262 -10.99 14.16 -3.34
N LYS A 263 -10.85 13.09 -2.54
CA LYS A 263 -9.98 13.07 -1.35
C LYS A 263 -8.58 13.61 -1.63
N LYS A 264 -7.97 13.23 -2.76
CA LYS A 264 -6.62 13.67 -3.13
C LYS A 264 -6.56 15.18 -3.44
N VAL A 265 -7.56 15.70 -4.16
CA VAL A 265 -7.68 17.13 -4.46
C VAL A 265 -7.91 17.95 -3.19
N ILE A 266 -8.85 17.54 -2.34
CA ILE A 266 -9.12 18.19 -1.05
C ILE A 266 -7.85 18.22 -0.17
N ASN A 267 -7.11 17.12 -0.10
CA ASN A 267 -5.89 17.05 0.72
C ASN A 267 -4.73 17.90 0.17
N ALA A 268 -4.71 18.14 -1.15
CA ALA A 268 -3.73 18.98 -1.82
C ALA A 268 -4.09 20.47 -1.79
N HIS A 269 -5.35 20.82 -1.53
CA HIS A 269 -5.84 22.20 -1.54
C HIS A 269 -5.31 23.02 -0.34
N ASN A 270 -5.09 24.32 -0.55
CA ASN A 270 -4.63 25.25 0.50
C ASN A 270 -5.60 25.30 1.69
N ASP A 271 -6.91 25.32 1.40
CA ASP A 271 -8.00 25.33 2.38
C ASP A 271 -8.40 23.96 2.95
N LYS A 272 -7.60 22.90 2.78
CA LYS A 272 -7.99 21.53 3.18
C LYS A 272 -8.57 21.45 4.60
N LYS A 273 -8.01 22.21 5.55
CA LYS A 273 -8.47 22.23 6.94
C LYS A 273 -9.91 22.75 7.05
N ALA A 274 -10.25 23.81 6.32
CA ALA A 274 -11.58 24.38 6.31
C ALA A 274 -12.60 23.45 5.64
N MET A 275 -12.24 22.84 4.51
CA MET A 275 -13.10 21.87 3.81
C MET A 275 -13.41 20.65 4.69
N LEU A 276 -12.37 20.06 5.29
CA LEU A 276 -12.52 18.91 6.21
C LEU A 276 -13.37 19.28 7.43
N ALA A 277 -13.22 20.48 7.99
CA ALA A 277 -14.03 20.94 9.12
C ALA A 277 -15.53 21.06 8.77
N VAL A 278 -15.86 21.53 7.57
CA VAL A 278 -17.27 21.58 7.11
C VAL A 278 -17.84 20.17 6.95
N ILE A 279 -17.11 19.27 6.29
CA ILE A 279 -17.54 17.88 6.08
C ILE A 279 -17.76 17.16 7.41
N ASP A 280 -16.82 17.31 8.36
CA ASP A 280 -16.91 16.71 9.70
C ASP A 280 -18.09 17.29 10.50
N LYS A 281 -18.29 18.62 10.44
CA LYS A 281 -19.43 19.28 11.12
C LYS A 281 -20.77 18.79 10.59
N ILE A 282 -20.91 18.61 9.28
CA ILE A 282 -22.13 18.05 8.67
C ILE A 282 -22.34 16.62 9.14
N ALA A 283 -21.30 15.76 9.12
CA ALA A 283 -21.40 14.38 9.57
C ALA A 283 -21.81 14.25 11.05
N LYS A 284 -21.21 15.06 11.94
CA LYS A 284 -21.57 15.10 13.36
C LYS A 284 -23.00 15.61 13.59
N THR A 285 -23.42 16.61 12.82
CA THR A 285 -24.78 17.15 12.89
C THR A 285 -25.80 16.13 12.39
N HIS A 286 -25.55 15.51 11.25
CA HIS A 286 -26.38 14.43 10.71
C HIS A 286 -26.63 13.33 11.77
N LYS A 287 -25.57 12.75 12.32
CA LYS A 287 -25.66 11.71 13.35
C LYS A 287 -26.50 12.12 14.55
N LYS A 288 -26.31 13.34 15.07
CA LYS A 288 -27.01 13.82 16.26
C LYS A 288 -28.50 14.06 16.01
N TYR A 289 -28.83 14.72 14.90
CA TYR A 289 -30.18 15.22 14.67
C TYR A 289 -31.09 14.19 14.00
N VAL A 290 -30.53 13.20 13.28
CA VAL A 290 -31.29 12.00 12.88
C VAL A 290 -31.76 11.24 14.12
N LYS A 291 -30.89 11.06 15.12
CA LYS A 291 -31.31 10.41 16.38
C LYS A 291 -32.44 11.17 17.09
N ILE A 292 -32.38 12.50 17.15
CA ILE A 292 -33.45 13.32 17.75
C ILE A 292 -34.79 13.13 17.01
N TYR A 293 -34.75 12.97 15.69
CA TYR A 293 -35.92 12.66 14.90
C TYR A 293 -36.45 11.25 15.21
N GLU A 294 -35.57 10.23 15.20
CA GLU A 294 -35.92 8.84 15.49
C GLU A 294 -36.55 8.70 16.89
N ASP A 295 -35.95 9.33 17.92
CA ASP A 295 -36.49 9.34 19.28
C ASP A 295 -37.91 9.96 19.37
N ALA A 296 -38.23 10.93 18.49
CA ALA A 296 -39.56 11.54 18.42
C ALA A 296 -40.54 10.72 17.56
N GLU A 297 -40.05 10.05 16.52
CA GLU A 297 -40.81 9.13 15.67
C GLU A 297 -41.33 7.95 16.50
N ASP A 298 -40.46 7.32 17.30
CA ASP A 298 -40.82 6.21 18.18
C ASP A 298 -41.96 6.60 19.13
N LYS A 299 -41.86 7.77 19.77
CA LYS A 299 -42.92 8.27 20.68
C LYS A 299 -44.26 8.49 20.00
N VAL A 300 -44.24 9.04 18.78
CA VAL A 300 -45.47 9.28 18.03
C VAL A 300 -46.08 7.97 17.56
N LEU A 301 -45.26 7.00 17.14
CA LEU A 301 -45.73 5.67 16.75
C LEU A 301 -46.37 4.94 17.93
N ASP A 302 -45.76 4.99 19.11
CA ASP A 302 -46.32 4.42 20.33
C ASP A 302 -47.68 5.05 20.66
N ALA A 303 -47.78 6.38 20.64
CA ALA A 303 -49.03 7.11 20.92
C ALA A 303 -50.17 6.80 19.93
N VAL A 304 -49.83 6.56 18.66
CA VAL A 304 -50.79 6.16 17.61
C VAL A 304 -51.26 4.72 17.80
N SER A 305 -50.45 3.86 18.41
CA SER A 305 -50.82 2.46 18.64
C SER A 305 -51.77 2.25 19.84
N VAL A 306 -51.85 3.24 20.73
CA VAL A 306 -52.64 3.20 21.97
C VAL A 306 -54.01 3.89 21.82
N ASN A 307 -54.16 4.77 20.80
CA ASN A 307 -55.42 5.45 20.45
C ASN A 307 -56.11 4.78 19.26
#